data_AF-A0A2V9W2T5-F1
#
_entry.id   AF-A0A2V9W2T5-F1
#
_cell.length_a   1.000
_cell.length_b   1.000
_cell.length_c   1.000
_cell.angle_alpha   90.00
_cell.angle_beta   90.00
_cell.angle_gamma   90.00
#
_symmetry.space_group_name_H-M   'P 1'
#
loop_
_entity.id
_entity.type
_entity.pdbx_description
1 polymer ?
#
loop_
_entity_poly.entity_id
_entity_poly.type
_entity_poly.pdbx_seq_one_letter_code
_entity_poly.pdbx_strand_id
1 'polypeptide(L)'
;MSLEKNVFFGCLRLSLLAGGLLLPHVAVGQLPGTTAPQRRTQSVYRRRTVDERVKSFAETLNLDPEQQAGVKAVLERQQREARQIQFDQSLPGPERIGRFRALQQDTVSRIRALLNDEQKKKYDPLNHGTTATTSQPSVEDWLKATHQ
;
A
#
# COMPACT_ATOMS: atom_id res chain seq x y z
N MET A 1 31.15 11.18 15.90
CA MET A 1 30.26 10.90 17.05
C MET A 1 28.85 11.24 16.59
N SER A 2 27.88 10.33 16.43
CA SER A 2 27.74 8.94 16.97
C SER A 2 27.60 8.92 18.50
N LEU A 3 26.74 8.14 19.17
CA LEU A 3 25.62 7.21 18.83
C LEU A 3 24.86 6.94 20.19
N GLU A 4 23.65 6.36 20.39
CA GLU A 4 22.64 5.52 19.69
C GLU A 4 21.23 6.21 19.78
N LYS A 5 20.13 5.92 19.05
CA LYS A 5 19.20 4.76 18.86
C LYS A 5 18.23 4.39 20.02
N ASN A 6 17.15 3.70 19.61
CA ASN A 6 16.10 2.99 20.39
C ASN A 6 15.09 3.90 21.14
N VAL A 7 13.75 3.81 20.97
CA VAL A 7 12.82 2.66 20.77
C VAL A 7 12.76 1.76 22.00
N PHE A 8 11.75 1.97 22.86
CA PHE A 8 11.51 1.14 24.04
C PHE A 8 10.07 0.61 24.05
N PHE A 9 9.89 -0.62 23.56
CA PHE A 9 8.74 -1.45 23.95
C PHE A 9 8.94 -1.89 25.41
N GLY A 10 7.96 -1.71 26.30
CA GLY A 10 8.10 -2.23 27.67
C GLY A 10 7.15 -1.70 28.74
N CYS A 11 5.84 -1.93 28.62
CA CYS A 11 4.96 -1.84 29.79
C CYS A 11 4.88 -3.20 30.50
N LEU A 12 5.85 -3.47 31.39
CA LEU A 12 5.86 -4.64 32.27
C LEU A 12 5.94 -4.22 33.74
N ARG A 13 4.80 -4.24 34.43
CA ARG A 13 4.67 -4.48 35.89
C ARG A 13 3.40 -5.31 36.07
N LEU A 14 3.45 -6.58 36.49
CA LEU A 14 3.96 -7.11 37.76
C LEU A 14 3.14 -6.60 38.96
N SER A 15 2.14 -7.40 39.32
CA SER A 15 1.58 -7.48 40.67
C SER A 15 1.55 -8.95 41.09
N LEU A 16 1.87 -9.22 42.35
CA LEU A 16 2.07 -10.54 42.93
C LEU A 16 1.26 -10.60 44.23
N LEU A 17 0.48 -11.66 44.45
CA LEU A 17 0.22 -12.25 45.77
C LEU A 17 -0.58 -13.55 45.65
N ALA A 18 -0.62 -14.31 46.75
CA ALA A 18 -1.15 -15.67 46.83
C ALA A 18 -2.48 -15.74 47.61
N GLY A 19 -3.15 -16.89 47.54
CA GLY A 19 -4.33 -17.21 48.34
C GLY A 19 -5.34 -18.03 47.54
N GLY A 20 -5.62 -19.26 47.97
CA GLY A 20 -6.61 -20.12 47.35
C GLY A 20 -7.60 -20.67 48.37
N LEU A 21 -8.84 -20.94 47.93
CA LEU A 21 -9.79 -21.79 48.62
C LEU A 21 -10.75 -22.42 47.60
N LEU A 22 -11.27 -23.61 47.91
CA LEU A 22 -12.11 -24.42 47.02
C LEU A 22 -13.57 -24.37 47.46
N LEU A 23 -14.47 -23.92 46.58
CA LEU A 23 -15.90 -24.26 46.58
C LEU A 23 -16.44 -24.30 45.14
N PRO A 24 -17.32 -25.27 44.78
CA PRO A 24 -17.87 -25.40 43.43
C PRO A 24 -19.18 -24.62 43.26
N HIS A 25 -19.43 -24.07 42.07
CA HIS A 25 -20.77 -23.59 41.70
C HIS A 25 -21.09 -23.84 40.21
N VAL A 26 -22.32 -24.30 39.98
CA VAL A 26 -23.03 -24.63 38.73
C VAL A 26 -22.30 -24.60 37.37
N ALA A 27 -22.39 -25.72 36.65
CA ALA A 27 -22.22 -25.75 35.21
C ALA A 27 -23.40 -25.05 34.53
N VAL A 28 -23.15 -23.93 33.84
CA VAL A 28 -24.13 -23.22 33.00
C VAL A 28 -23.77 -23.41 31.53
N GLY A 29 -24.70 -24.03 30.79
CA GLY A 29 -24.84 -23.99 29.32
C GLY A 29 -23.58 -23.89 28.46
N GLN A 30 -23.06 -25.04 28.00
CA GLN A 30 -22.17 -25.05 26.84
C GLN A 30 -22.96 -24.68 25.57
N LEU A 31 -22.90 -23.41 25.17
CA LEU A 31 -23.25 -22.99 23.82
C LEU A 31 -22.08 -23.29 22.87
N PRO A 32 -22.30 -23.93 21.70
CA PRO A 32 -21.25 -24.26 20.75
C PRO A 32 -20.83 -23.02 19.92
N GLY A 33 -20.34 -21.99 20.60
CA GLY A 33 -19.76 -20.79 19.99
C GLY A 33 -18.27 -20.98 19.70
N THR A 34 -17.93 -21.73 18.66
CA THR A 34 -16.54 -21.89 18.18
C THR A 34 -16.04 -20.63 17.46
N THR A 35 -15.98 -19.52 18.19
CA THR A 35 -15.34 -18.26 17.77
C THR A 35 -13.83 -18.43 17.78
N ALA A 36 -13.32 -19.29 16.89
CA ALA A 36 -11.91 -19.37 16.58
C ALA A 36 -11.41 -17.96 16.20
N PRO A 37 -10.26 -17.50 16.72
CA PRO A 37 -9.75 -16.17 16.39
C PRO A 37 -9.46 -16.13 14.89
N GLN A 38 -10.37 -15.50 14.13
CA GLN A 38 -10.27 -15.38 12.68
C GLN A 38 -8.99 -14.60 12.38
N ARG A 39 -7.91 -15.35 12.07
CA ARG A 39 -6.65 -14.79 11.59
C ARG A 39 -6.95 -14.06 10.29
N ARG A 40 -7.23 -12.76 10.41
CA ARG A 40 -7.25 -11.82 9.29
C ARG A 40 -5.90 -11.99 8.61
N THR A 41 -5.87 -12.69 7.50
CA THR A 41 -4.70 -12.79 6.65
C THR A 41 -4.42 -11.38 6.18
N GLN A 42 -3.48 -10.70 6.85
CA GLN A 42 -3.03 -9.38 6.45
C GLN A 42 -2.45 -9.55 5.06
N SER A 43 -3.23 -9.19 4.03
CA SER A 43 -2.77 -9.16 2.66
C SER A 43 -1.71 -8.08 2.58
N VAL A 44 -0.45 -8.49 2.75
CA VAL A 44 0.70 -7.62 2.61
C VAL A 44 0.76 -7.26 1.13
N TYR A 45 0.13 -6.13 0.80
CA TYR A 45 0.15 -5.52 -0.53
C TYR A 45 1.60 -5.26 -0.92
N ARG A 46 2.24 -6.24 -1.56
CA ARG A 46 3.60 -6.13 -2.08
C ARG A 46 3.59 -5.03 -3.15
N ARG A 47 4.18 -3.89 -2.81
CA ARG A 47 4.42 -2.80 -3.75
C ARG A 47 5.34 -3.34 -4.85
N ARG A 48 4.83 -3.42 -6.08
CA ARG A 48 5.60 -3.95 -7.22
C ARG A 48 6.92 -3.18 -7.38
N THR A 49 7.99 -3.89 -7.73
CA THR A 49 9.29 -3.30 -8.02
C THR A 49 9.26 -2.52 -9.34
N VAL A 50 10.33 -1.80 -9.68
CA VAL A 50 10.44 -1.15 -10.99
C VAL A 50 10.55 -2.23 -12.08
N ASP A 51 11.40 -3.23 -11.89
CA ASP A 51 11.63 -4.30 -12.86
C ASP A 51 10.37 -5.15 -13.12
N GLU A 52 9.55 -5.42 -12.09
CA GLU A 52 8.24 -6.07 -12.25
C GLU A 52 7.27 -5.23 -13.10
N ARG A 53 7.32 -3.89 -13.00
CA ARG A 53 6.52 -2.98 -13.85
C ARG A 53 7.07 -2.92 -15.28
N VAL A 54 8.40 -2.90 -15.46
CA VAL A 54 9.04 -2.94 -16.79
C VAL A 54 8.69 -4.24 -17.49
N LYS A 55 8.81 -5.39 -16.81
CA LYS A 55 8.40 -6.69 -17.33
C LYS A 55 6.92 -6.71 -17.73
N SER A 56 6.02 -6.22 -16.87
CA SER A 56 4.59 -6.16 -17.17
C SER A 56 4.27 -5.27 -18.38
N PHE A 57 4.99 -4.16 -18.59
CA PHE A 57 4.88 -3.38 -19.83
C PHE A 57 5.48 -4.09 -21.05
N ALA A 58 6.62 -4.77 -20.90
CA ALA A 58 7.25 -5.56 -21.96
C ALA A 58 6.31 -6.66 -22.48
N GLU A 59 5.66 -7.39 -21.57
CA GLU A 59 4.68 -8.45 -21.89
C GLU A 59 3.40 -7.87 -22.54
N THR A 60 2.87 -6.76 -22.01
CA THR A 60 1.59 -6.19 -22.48
C THR A 60 1.73 -5.45 -23.83
N LEU A 61 2.87 -4.81 -24.06
CA LEU A 61 3.10 -3.94 -25.22
C LEU A 61 4.05 -4.56 -26.26
N ASN A 62 4.69 -5.70 -25.96
CA ASN A 62 5.78 -6.27 -26.77
C ASN A 62 6.89 -5.22 -26.99
N LEU A 63 7.52 -4.78 -25.90
CA LEU A 63 8.59 -3.79 -25.93
C LEU A 63 9.93 -4.43 -26.32
N ASP A 64 10.69 -3.79 -27.20
CA ASP A 64 12.08 -4.16 -27.50
C ASP A 64 13.03 -3.79 -26.33
N PRO A 65 14.31 -4.24 -26.35
CA PRO A 65 15.25 -3.97 -25.25
C PRO A 65 15.56 -2.49 -25.01
N GLU A 66 15.53 -1.63 -26.03
CA GLU A 66 15.79 -0.19 -25.91
C GLU A 66 14.59 0.50 -25.26
N GLN A 67 13.38 0.17 -25.72
CA GLN A 67 12.13 0.60 -25.09
C GLN A 67 12.03 0.16 -23.63
N GLN A 68 12.43 -1.07 -23.30
CA GLN A 68 12.46 -1.56 -21.93
C GLN A 68 13.44 -0.76 -21.05
N ALA A 69 14.64 -0.43 -21.56
CA ALA A 69 15.61 0.41 -20.85
C ALA A 69 15.08 1.84 -20.64
N GLY A 70 14.49 2.45 -21.67
CA GLY A 70 13.85 3.77 -21.58
C GLY A 70 12.69 3.81 -20.57
N VAL A 71 11.80 2.83 -20.62
CA VAL A 71 10.70 2.69 -19.65
C VAL A 71 11.24 2.49 -18.24
N LYS A 72 12.28 1.66 -18.05
CA LYS A 72 12.94 1.49 -16.73
C LYS A 72 13.44 2.83 -16.19
N ALA A 73 14.20 3.59 -16.98
CA ALA A 73 14.72 4.89 -16.58
C ALA A 73 13.60 5.88 -16.18
N VAL A 74 12.49 5.92 -16.93
CA VAL A 74 11.31 6.74 -16.61
C VAL A 74 10.65 6.29 -15.30
N LEU A 75 10.47 4.99 -15.07
CA LEU A 75 9.84 4.45 -13.86
C LEU A 75 10.70 4.60 -12.61
N GLU A 76 12.03 4.49 -12.72
CA GLU A 76 12.94 4.79 -11.62
C GLU A 76 12.89 6.28 -11.25
N ARG A 77 12.86 7.16 -12.25
CA ARG A 77 12.74 8.62 -12.05
C ARG A 77 11.42 8.94 -11.35
N GLN A 78 10.31 8.36 -11.81
CA GLN A 78 9.01 8.42 -11.13
C GLN A 78 9.12 7.96 -9.67
N GLN A 79 9.81 6.85 -9.40
CA GLN A 79 9.95 6.33 -8.04
C GLN A 79 10.78 7.24 -7.12
N ARG A 80 11.80 7.93 -7.66
CA ARG A 80 12.61 8.93 -6.92
C ARG A 80 11.78 10.18 -6.60
N GLU A 81 11.16 10.80 -7.60
CA GLU A 81 10.32 11.99 -7.42
C GLU A 81 9.12 11.71 -6.52
N ALA A 82 8.47 10.55 -6.65
CA ALA A 82 7.37 10.15 -5.78
C ALA A 82 7.79 10.03 -4.30
N ARG A 83 9.02 9.59 -4.01
CA ARG A 83 9.55 9.61 -2.64
C ARG A 83 9.81 11.04 -2.15
N GLN A 84 10.33 11.92 -3.00
CA GLN A 84 10.53 13.33 -2.63
C GLN A 84 9.19 14.00 -2.28
N ILE A 85 8.18 13.89 -3.14
CA ILE A 85 6.82 14.42 -2.89
C ILE A 85 6.16 13.75 -1.66
N GLN A 86 6.51 12.49 -1.35
CA GLN A 86 6.01 11.80 -0.17
C GLN A 86 6.63 12.31 1.14
N PHE A 87 7.93 12.62 1.17
CA PHE A 87 8.67 12.97 2.40
C PHE A 87 8.90 14.48 2.61
N ASP A 88 8.65 15.32 1.61
CA ASP A 88 8.70 16.78 1.75
C ASP A 88 7.64 17.25 2.75
N GLN A 89 8.06 17.82 3.89
CA GLN A 89 7.13 18.27 4.94
C GLN A 89 6.56 19.67 4.70
N SER A 90 7.07 20.42 3.71
CA SER A 90 6.60 21.77 3.39
C SER A 90 5.30 21.79 2.59
N LEU A 91 5.02 20.72 1.82
CA LEU A 91 3.87 20.66 0.91
C LEU A 91 2.54 20.41 1.65
N PRO A 92 1.54 21.32 1.57
CA PRO A 92 0.21 21.04 2.08
C PRO A 92 -0.47 19.93 1.26
N GLY A 93 -1.39 19.19 1.89
CA GLY A 93 -2.04 18.01 1.31
C GLY A 93 -2.60 18.19 -0.12
N PRO A 94 -3.39 19.24 -0.40
CA PRO A 94 -3.91 19.49 -1.75
C PRO A 94 -2.82 19.73 -2.81
N GLU A 95 -1.76 20.47 -2.46
CA GLU A 95 -0.65 20.70 -3.38
C GLU A 95 0.12 19.40 -3.64
N ARG A 96 0.39 18.62 -2.59
CA ARG A 96 1.03 17.30 -2.69
C ARG A 96 0.29 16.37 -3.66
N ILE A 97 -1.04 16.36 -3.62
CA ILE A 97 -1.89 15.63 -4.59
C ILE A 97 -1.71 16.19 -6.01
N GLY A 98 -1.66 17.52 -6.18
CA GLY A 98 -1.34 18.17 -7.44
C GLY A 98 0.03 17.75 -8.02
N ARG A 99 1.08 17.76 -7.19
CA ARG A 99 2.44 17.31 -7.54
C ARG A 99 2.44 15.84 -7.98
N PHE A 100 1.73 14.95 -7.28
CA PHE A 100 1.60 13.55 -7.68
C PHE A 100 0.84 13.36 -9.01
N ARG A 101 -0.21 14.16 -9.26
CA ARG A 101 -0.94 14.14 -10.55
C ARG A 101 -0.05 14.59 -11.71
N ALA A 102 0.69 15.69 -11.54
CA ALA A 102 1.64 16.18 -12.53
C ALA A 102 2.76 15.15 -12.81
N LEU A 103 3.30 14.50 -11.77
CA LEU A 103 4.29 13.44 -11.91
C LEU A 103 3.75 12.24 -12.70
N GLN A 104 2.50 11.81 -12.45
CA GLN A 104 1.89 10.74 -13.24
C GLN A 104 1.68 11.18 -14.70
N GLN A 105 1.22 12.40 -14.96
CA GLN A 105 1.05 12.94 -16.32
C GLN A 105 2.37 13.00 -17.11
N ASP A 106 3.46 13.49 -16.51
CA ASP A 106 4.80 13.48 -17.11
C ASP A 106 5.29 12.04 -17.38
N THR A 107 5.11 11.13 -16.40
CA THR A 107 5.48 9.71 -16.54
C THR A 107 4.76 9.08 -17.74
N VAL A 108 3.45 9.31 -17.85
CA VAL A 108 2.60 8.82 -18.95
C VAL A 108 3.02 9.41 -20.29
N SER A 109 3.31 10.71 -20.34
CA SER A 109 3.79 11.40 -21.55
C SER A 109 5.10 10.79 -22.06
N ARG A 110 6.09 10.61 -21.16
CA ARG A 110 7.40 10.05 -21.52
C ARG A 110 7.34 8.57 -21.90
N ILE A 111 6.50 7.77 -21.25
CA ILE A 111 6.27 6.39 -21.71
C ILE A 111 5.67 6.41 -23.12
N ARG A 112 4.62 7.20 -23.38
CA ARG A 112 4.00 7.29 -24.73
C ARG A 112 4.97 7.79 -25.81
N ALA A 113 5.98 8.57 -25.47
CA ALA A 113 7.02 9.03 -26.40
C ALA A 113 7.99 7.91 -26.82
N LEU A 114 8.17 6.87 -26.00
CA LEU A 114 9.02 5.70 -26.32
C LEU A 114 8.29 4.63 -27.15
N LEU A 115 6.95 4.71 -27.24
CA LEU A 115 6.12 3.70 -27.90
C LEU A 115 5.89 4.01 -29.39
N ASN A 116 5.74 2.95 -30.20
CA ASN A 116 5.18 3.06 -31.55
C ASN A 116 3.64 3.21 -31.51
N ASP A 117 3.02 3.48 -32.65
CA ASP A 117 1.58 3.80 -32.70
C ASP A 117 0.64 2.61 -32.51
N GLU A 118 1.12 1.36 -32.61
CA GLU A 118 0.37 0.18 -32.21
C GLU A 118 0.42 -0.01 -30.69
N GLN A 119 1.60 0.16 -30.10
CA GLN A 119 1.82 0.12 -28.65
C GLN A 119 1.05 1.23 -27.93
N LYS A 120 0.99 2.45 -28.49
CA LYS A 120 0.18 3.58 -27.95
C LYS A 120 -1.33 3.30 -27.88
N LYS A 121 -1.84 2.34 -28.66
CA LYS A 121 -3.25 1.87 -28.62
C LYS A 121 -3.48 0.82 -27.53
N LYS A 122 -2.46 0.03 -27.18
CA LYS A 122 -2.49 -0.98 -26.10
C LYS A 122 -2.18 -0.39 -24.72
N TYR A 123 -1.50 0.75 -24.66
CA TYR A 123 -1.04 1.37 -23.42
C TYR A 123 -2.16 2.13 -22.69
N ASP A 124 -2.71 1.49 -21.65
CA ASP A 124 -3.57 2.12 -20.65
C ASP A 124 -2.75 2.58 -19.41
N PRO A 125 -2.68 3.89 -19.13
CA PRO A 125 -2.01 4.44 -17.95
C PRO A 125 -2.83 4.36 -16.64
N LEU A 126 -4.08 3.90 -16.69
CA LEU A 126 -4.98 3.75 -15.53
C LEU A 126 -5.08 2.32 -15.00
N ASN A 127 -4.66 1.30 -15.77
CA ASN A 127 -4.60 -0.12 -15.36
C ASN A 127 -3.51 -0.42 -14.29
N HIS A 128 -3.28 0.51 -13.38
CA HIS A 128 -2.25 0.49 -12.34
C HIS A 128 -2.84 0.07 -10.98
N GLY A 129 -3.64 -0.99 -10.96
CA GLY A 129 -4.15 -1.58 -9.72
C GLY A 129 -5.56 -1.15 -9.32
N THR A 130 -6.41 -0.73 -10.26
CA THR A 130 -7.86 -0.90 -10.11
C THR A 130 -8.21 -2.38 -10.14
N THR A 131 -7.98 -3.08 -9.03
CA THR A 131 -8.65 -4.35 -8.76
C THR A 131 -10.14 -4.06 -8.70
N ALA A 132 -10.86 -4.38 -9.78
CA ALA A 132 -12.30 -4.19 -9.87
C ALA A 132 -13.01 -5.15 -8.90
N THR A 133 -13.12 -4.71 -7.65
CA THR A 133 -13.85 -5.40 -6.59
C THR A 133 -14.55 -4.33 -5.78
N THR A 134 -15.85 -4.16 -6.04
CA THR A 134 -16.74 -3.20 -5.39
C THR A 134 -17.00 -3.61 -3.94
N SER A 135 -15.97 -3.45 -3.12
CA SER A 135 -15.92 -3.60 -1.66
C SER A 135 -14.80 -2.72 -1.09
N GLN A 136 -14.80 -1.45 -1.49
CA GLN A 136 -14.18 -0.38 -0.71
C GLN A 136 -15.33 0.41 -0.08
N PRO A 137 -15.33 0.64 1.26
CA PRO A 137 -16.35 1.48 1.88
C PRO A 137 -16.28 2.89 1.28
N SER A 138 -17.44 3.50 1.05
CA SER A 138 -17.51 4.79 0.38
C SER A 138 -16.92 5.90 1.26
N VAL A 139 -16.69 7.06 0.66
CA VAL A 139 -16.32 8.28 1.40
C VAL A 139 -17.43 8.65 2.39
N GLU A 140 -18.70 8.40 2.04
CA GLU A 140 -19.84 8.54 2.96
C GLU A 140 -19.78 7.61 4.18
N ASP A 141 -19.22 6.40 4.04
CA ASP A 141 -19.14 5.43 5.14
C ASP A 141 -18.07 5.85 6.17
N TRP A 142 -16.95 6.37 5.70
CA TRP A 142 -15.92 6.97 6.57
C TRP A 142 -16.45 8.21 7.29
N LEU A 143 -17.20 9.08 6.61
CA LEU A 143 -17.81 10.26 7.22
C LEU A 143 -18.85 9.90 8.31
N LYS A 144 -19.63 8.82 8.10
CA LYS A 144 -20.55 8.30 9.13
C LYS A 144 -19.81 7.67 10.32
N ALA A 145 -18.73 6.95 10.06
CA ALA A 145 -17.95 6.27 11.11
C ALA A 145 -17.24 7.22 12.09
N THR A 146 -17.04 8.49 11.71
CA THR A 146 -16.41 9.52 12.56
C THR A 146 -17.39 10.39 13.37
N HIS A 147 -18.68 10.03 13.40
CA HIS A 147 -19.74 10.79 14.08
C HIS A 147 -20.49 9.97 15.18
N GLN A 148 -19.80 8.99 15.79
CA GLN A 148 -20.21 8.34 17.05
C GLN A 148 -19.21 8.66 18.16
#